data_AF-L0R5K4-F1
#
_entry.id   AF-L0R5K4-F1
#
_cell.length_a   1.000
_cell.length_b   1.000
_cell.length_c   1.000
_cell.angle_alpha   90.00
_cell.angle_beta   90.00
_cell.angle_gamma   90.00
#
_symmetry.space_group_name_H-M   'P 1'
#
loop_
_entity.id
_entity.type
_entity.pdbx_description
1 polymer ?
#
loop_
_entity_poly.entity_id
_entity_poly.type
_entity_poly.pdbx_seq_one_letter_code
_entity_poly.pdbx_strand_id
1 'polypeptide(L)'
;MKVFPLHTSDNNCLSDFSGSSDNIKKVSVNSDTHDYPGRSDDSEIFDNAETSDHFEHTKTFLSKKILNTNNAKNEILQDYKNCTISKEVTEEDYNIFFSVVSTDLTSKQICCITEPTQTFPRQKAVLAVHWHPEFIPIEMIDKRIEQMFPNREKELIIPTQHNEIMSYKGFSGVEVDCWSRGFNQKIQLLLHFKNESTKNAHMLKDMLAHTFKYRSSQLFEFIDTITKPHEERIEAAAKQTGANSDLIRFVQIHVAKIEQLIDQNLSSIPAQSIKNKVLRNFFDFLRPRYGDQLIDRAQTFLTAVKQQVKADFSLEYFFRTSEVIEEARSLNAGIIIPHPEQFWPVLLADYDVDGVEVWNPQSQRYTDFLISVIRDLNKKQHHSDRPLLIFMGDDTHFGEKVIHPDRQNLMKAAREIGIQPPWDDLNIAKALVMSGINREKVIDEYKNRIK
;
A
#
# COMPACT_ATOMS: atom_id res chain seq x y z
N MET A 1 -0.02 -54.12 36.71
CA MET A 1 -0.38 -55.37 36.02
C MET A 1 -0.23 -55.13 34.52
N LYS A 2 0.72 -55.82 33.86
CA LYS A 2 1.09 -55.85 32.41
C LYS A 2 1.54 -54.51 31.78
N VAL A 3 2.81 -54.15 31.51
CA VAL A 3 4.09 -54.82 31.12
C VAL A 3 4.16 -55.26 29.64
N PHE A 4 4.83 -54.41 28.82
CA PHE A 4 5.71 -54.62 27.63
C PHE A 4 5.18 -55.31 26.34
N PRO A 5 5.92 -55.27 25.18
CA PRO A 5 7.24 -54.66 24.91
C PRO A 5 7.43 -53.85 23.60
N LEU A 6 8.61 -53.22 23.56
CA LEU A 6 9.42 -52.77 22.41
C LEU A 6 9.69 -53.88 21.37
N HIS A 7 9.91 -53.49 20.11
CA HIS A 7 10.82 -54.19 19.21
C HIS A 7 11.68 -53.20 18.41
N THR A 8 12.98 -53.35 18.60
CA THR A 8 14.08 -52.90 17.75
C THR A 8 14.24 -53.86 16.58
N SER A 9 14.74 -53.38 15.44
CA SER A 9 15.72 -54.11 14.64
C SER A 9 16.46 -53.17 13.68
N ASP A 10 17.78 -53.26 13.76
CA ASP A 10 18.78 -52.74 12.83
C ASP A 10 18.67 -53.39 11.45
N ASN A 11 19.16 -52.71 10.41
CA ASN A 11 20.17 -53.31 9.53
C ASN A 11 20.88 -52.28 8.65
N ASN A 12 22.20 -52.29 8.78
CA ASN A 12 23.22 -51.76 7.87
C ASN A 12 23.13 -52.40 6.47
N CYS A 13 23.51 -51.65 5.43
CA CYS A 13 24.67 -51.96 4.57
C CYS A 13 24.77 -51.05 3.33
N LEU A 14 25.97 -50.47 3.13
CA LEU A 14 26.79 -50.41 1.90
C LEU A 14 26.12 -49.84 0.62
N SER A 15 26.71 -48.93 -0.16
CA SER A 15 28.11 -48.82 -0.57
C SER A 15 28.34 -47.54 -1.39
N ASP A 16 29.60 -47.17 -1.41
CA ASP A 16 30.33 -46.24 -2.29
C ASP A 16 29.84 -46.12 -3.74
N PHE A 17 29.84 -44.90 -4.26
CA PHE A 17 30.24 -44.64 -5.65
C PHE A 17 31.00 -43.31 -5.73
N SER A 18 32.31 -43.44 -5.86
CA SER A 18 33.23 -42.42 -6.36
C SER A 18 33.19 -42.43 -7.90
N GLY A 19 33.31 -41.25 -8.52
CA GLY A 19 33.32 -41.12 -9.97
C GLY A 19 33.59 -39.70 -10.44
N SER A 20 34.88 -39.36 -10.52
CA SER A 20 35.43 -38.19 -11.21
C SER A 20 35.25 -38.30 -12.73
N SER A 21 34.96 -37.20 -13.43
CA SER A 21 35.74 -36.73 -14.60
C SER A 21 35.10 -35.50 -15.29
N ASP A 22 35.85 -34.40 -15.25
CA ASP A 22 36.29 -33.54 -16.35
C ASP A 22 35.39 -33.17 -17.55
N ASN A 23 35.37 -31.84 -17.76
CA ASN A 23 35.48 -31.10 -19.03
C ASN A 23 34.42 -31.31 -20.11
N ILE A 24 33.79 -30.19 -20.55
CA ILE A 24 33.84 -29.74 -21.96
C ILE A 24 33.18 -28.35 -22.14
N LYS A 25 34.02 -27.43 -22.65
CA LYS A 25 33.80 -26.34 -23.62
C LYS A 25 32.78 -25.22 -23.35
N LYS A 26 33.37 -24.04 -23.10
CA LYS A 26 32.95 -22.74 -23.62
C LYS A 26 32.69 -22.82 -25.14
N VAL A 27 31.56 -22.29 -25.58
CA VAL A 27 31.36 -21.79 -26.95
C VAL A 27 30.87 -20.36 -26.85
N SER A 28 31.75 -19.44 -27.23
CA SER A 28 31.46 -18.07 -27.60
C SER A 28 31.25 -18.03 -29.11
N VAL A 29 30.16 -17.46 -29.60
CA VAL A 29 30.09 -16.90 -30.97
C VAL A 29 29.29 -15.60 -30.92
N ASN A 30 29.93 -14.56 -31.44
CA ASN A 30 29.46 -13.21 -31.67
C ASN A 30 28.52 -13.12 -32.89
N SER A 31 27.99 -11.91 -33.03
CA SER A 31 27.87 -11.12 -34.26
C SER A 31 26.67 -11.31 -35.20
N ASP A 32 26.03 -10.15 -35.40
CA ASP A 32 25.54 -9.60 -36.68
C ASP A 32 24.23 -10.17 -37.23
N THR A 33 23.33 -9.46 -37.91
CA THR A 33 23.07 -8.04 -38.28
C THR A 33 21.71 -8.09 -39.00
N HIS A 34 21.00 -6.94 -39.08
CA HIS A 34 20.11 -6.51 -40.17
C HIS A 34 19.14 -7.51 -40.85
N ASP A 35 17.81 -7.27 -40.82
CA ASP A 35 17.12 -6.46 -41.84
C ASP A 35 15.58 -6.58 -41.75
N TYR A 36 14.92 -5.45 -42.06
CA TYR A 36 13.49 -5.33 -42.36
C TYR A 36 13.17 -5.76 -43.80
N PRO A 37 11.95 -6.25 -44.07
CA PRO A 37 11.07 -5.59 -45.04
C PRO A 37 9.60 -5.56 -44.53
N GLY A 38 8.67 -4.69 -44.93
CA GLY A 38 8.54 -3.83 -46.10
C GLY A 38 7.48 -4.36 -47.09
N ARG A 39 6.30 -3.71 -47.12
CA ARG A 39 5.15 -3.82 -48.08
C ARG A 39 4.24 -5.06 -47.92
N SER A 40 2.91 -4.99 -48.12
CA SER A 40 2.17 -4.38 -49.25
C SER A 40 0.71 -4.03 -48.93
N ASP A 41 0.23 -2.94 -49.54
CA ASP A 41 -1.19 -2.65 -49.82
C ASP A 41 -1.84 -3.76 -50.63
N ASP A 42 -3.13 -4.03 -50.40
CA ASP A 42 -4.06 -4.44 -51.46
C ASP A 42 -5.48 -3.98 -51.10
N SER A 43 -6.01 -3.16 -52.00
CA SER A 43 -7.36 -2.64 -52.08
C SER A 43 -8.24 -3.59 -52.89
N GLU A 44 -9.38 -4.03 -52.35
CA GLU A 44 -10.47 -4.57 -53.17
C GLU A 44 -11.76 -3.78 -52.95
N ILE A 45 -12.25 -3.27 -54.07
CA ILE A 45 -13.49 -2.55 -54.30
C ILE A 45 -14.58 -3.59 -54.55
N PHE A 46 -15.70 -3.50 -53.81
CA PHE A 46 -16.96 -4.09 -54.24
C PHE A 46 -18.05 -3.02 -54.20
N ASP A 47 -18.51 -2.64 -55.39
CA ASP A 47 -19.75 -1.91 -55.62
C ASP A 47 -20.94 -2.75 -55.16
N ASN A 48 -21.83 -2.15 -54.38
CA ASN A 48 -23.26 -2.50 -54.39
C ASN A 48 -24.07 -1.27 -53.97
N ALA A 49 -24.79 -0.74 -54.95
CA ALA A 49 -25.79 0.30 -54.81
C ALA A 49 -27.07 -0.32 -54.24
N GLU A 50 -27.53 0.18 -53.09
CA GLU A 50 -28.92 0.30 -52.64
C GLU A 50 -28.92 0.48 -51.11
N THR A 51 -29.07 1.72 -50.62
CA THR A 51 -29.61 2.12 -49.29
C THR A 51 -29.30 3.61 -49.02
N SER A 52 -29.89 4.50 -49.82
CA SER A 52 -29.58 5.95 -49.76
C SER A 52 -30.30 6.73 -48.65
N ASP A 53 -31.40 6.25 -48.07
CA ASP A 53 -32.22 7.11 -47.17
C ASP A 53 -32.10 6.79 -45.67
N HIS A 54 -31.52 5.64 -45.28
CA HIS A 54 -31.27 5.33 -43.87
C HIS A 54 -29.88 5.75 -43.36
N PHE A 55 -28.96 6.07 -44.27
CA PHE A 55 -27.58 6.44 -43.96
C PHE A 55 -27.41 7.96 -43.67
N GLU A 56 -28.28 8.81 -44.21
CA GLU A 56 -28.22 10.26 -43.96
C GLU A 56 -28.72 10.64 -42.56
N HIS A 57 -29.75 9.99 -42.04
CA HIS A 57 -30.25 10.27 -40.69
C HIS A 57 -29.29 9.82 -39.58
N THR A 58 -28.60 8.69 -39.77
CA THR A 58 -27.56 8.22 -38.83
C THR A 58 -26.29 9.06 -38.91
N LYS A 59 -25.85 9.50 -40.11
CA LYS A 59 -24.74 10.47 -40.25
C LYS A 59 -25.08 11.82 -39.63
N THR A 60 -26.31 12.32 -39.77
CA THR A 60 -26.72 13.60 -39.19
C THR A 60 -26.78 13.53 -37.66
N PHE A 61 -27.24 12.41 -37.10
CA PHE A 61 -27.27 12.18 -35.65
C PHE A 61 -25.87 11.98 -35.05
N LEU A 62 -25.00 11.20 -35.71
CA LEU A 62 -23.60 11.03 -35.32
C LEU A 62 -22.80 12.33 -35.48
N SER A 63 -22.99 13.08 -36.56
CA SER A 63 -22.34 14.37 -36.79
C SER A 63 -22.79 15.42 -35.78
N LYS A 64 -24.07 15.48 -35.40
CA LYS A 64 -24.56 16.37 -34.33
C LYS A 64 -24.04 15.96 -32.96
N LYS A 65 -23.96 14.66 -32.67
CA LYS A 65 -23.39 14.14 -31.41
C LYS A 65 -21.88 14.44 -31.33
N ILE A 66 -21.13 14.26 -32.42
CA ILE A 66 -19.71 14.58 -32.50
C ILE A 66 -19.48 16.10 -32.42
N LEU A 67 -20.28 16.93 -33.11
CA LEU A 67 -20.19 18.39 -32.99
C LEU A 67 -20.50 18.88 -31.56
N ASN A 68 -21.54 18.35 -30.91
CA ASN A 68 -21.87 18.70 -29.53
C ASN A 68 -20.78 18.27 -28.54
N THR A 69 -20.14 17.11 -28.78
CA THR A 69 -19.04 16.64 -27.93
C THR A 69 -17.78 17.48 -28.14
N ASN A 70 -17.52 17.94 -29.36
CA ASN A 70 -16.39 18.80 -29.68
C ASN A 70 -16.60 20.25 -29.19
N ASN A 71 -17.83 20.78 -29.25
CA ASN A 71 -18.16 22.09 -28.71
C ASN A 71 -18.06 22.09 -27.18
N ALA A 72 -18.59 21.07 -26.49
CA ALA A 72 -18.43 20.93 -25.04
C ALA A 72 -16.97 20.79 -24.62
N LYS A 73 -16.17 19.98 -25.34
CA LYS A 73 -14.71 19.88 -25.09
C LYS A 73 -14.00 21.22 -25.31
N ASN A 74 -14.38 21.98 -26.34
CA ASN A 74 -13.81 23.29 -26.62
C ASN A 74 -14.21 24.34 -25.57
N GLU A 75 -15.45 24.32 -25.08
CA GLU A 75 -15.91 25.18 -23.98
C GLU A 75 -15.19 24.86 -22.66
N ILE A 76 -14.97 23.58 -22.35
CA ILE A 76 -14.23 23.14 -21.14
C ILE A 76 -12.74 23.56 -21.22
N LEU A 77 -12.10 23.38 -22.37
CA LEU A 77 -10.72 23.85 -22.60
C LEU A 77 -10.62 25.38 -22.59
N GLN A 78 -11.69 26.08 -22.99
CA GLN A 78 -11.81 27.54 -22.87
C GLN A 78 -12.01 27.97 -21.41
N ASP A 79 -12.81 27.27 -20.60
CA ASP A 79 -13.02 27.57 -19.17
C ASP A 79 -11.73 27.44 -18.36
N TYR A 80 -10.93 26.42 -18.66
CA TYR A 80 -9.59 26.27 -18.08
C TYR A 80 -8.63 27.39 -18.52
N LYS A 81 -8.60 27.73 -19.82
CA LYS A 81 -7.70 28.77 -20.36
C LYS A 81 -8.11 30.20 -20.00
N ASN A 82 -9.41 30.46 -19.84
CA ASN A 82 -9.95 31.79 -19.53
C ASN A 82 -10.28 31.97 -18.04
N CYS A 83 -10.10 30.91 -17.24
CA CYS A 83 -10.28 30.90 -15.79
C CYS A 83 -11.68 31.33 -15.32
N THR A 84 -12.73 30.77 -15.94
CA THR A 84 -14.15 30.98 -15.59
C THR A 84 -14.64 30.10 -14.45
N ILE A 85 -13.72 29.52 -13.67
CA ILE A 85 -14.06 28.62 -12.57
C ILE A 85 -14.53 29.46 -11.39
N SER A 86 -15.74 29.19 -10.90
CA SER A 86 -16.26 29.86 -9.70
C SER A 86 -15.31 29.62 -8.52
N LYS A 87 -15.00 30.68 -7.78
CA LYS A 87 -14.23 30.60 -6.53
C LYS A 87 -15.10 30.13 -5.35
N GLU A 88 -16.41 30.26 -5.46
CA GLU A 88 -17.34 29.84 -4.42
C GLU A 88 -17.57 28.33 -4.48
N VAL A 89 -17.79 27.72 -3.31
CA VAL A 89 -18.18 26.31 -3.19
C VAL A 89 -19.54 26.12 -3.85
N THR A 90 -19.59 25.22 -4.82
CA THR A 90 -20.82 24.85 -5.52
C THR A 90 -21.43 23.58 -4.92
N GLU A 91 -22.68 23.27 -5.30
CA GLU A 91 -23.34 22.01 -4.92
C GLU A 91 -22.58 20.79 -5.45
N GLU A 92 -21.98 20.88 -6.65
CA GLU A 92 -21.12 19.82 -7.19
C GLU A 92 -19.90 19.59 -6.30
N ASP A 93 -19.24 20.66 -5.83
CA ASP A 93 -18.09 20.57 -4.92
C ASP A 93 -18.48 19.88 -3.60
N TYR A 94 -19.65 20.20 -3.03
CA TYR A 94 -20.19 19.54 -1.84
C TYR A 94 -20.41 18.04 -2.07
N ASN A 95 -21.06 17.67 -3.17
CA ASN A 95 -21.36 16.27 -3.49
C ASN A 95 -20.08 15.45 -3.68
N ILE A 96 -19.08 16.00 -4.36
CA ILE A 96 -17.77 15.38 -4.50
C ILE A 96 -17.11 15.21 -3.14
N PHE A 97 -17.07 16.28 -2.32
CA PHE A 97 -16.42 16.24 -1.02
C PHE A 97 -16.99 15.16 -0.11
N PHE A 98 -18.33 15.11 0.03
CA PHE A 98 -18.97 14.08 0.85
C PHE A 98 -18.80 12.67 0.28
N SER A 99 -18.73 12.52 -1.04
CA SER A 99 -18.38 11.23 -1.66
C SER A 99 -16.94 10.80 -1.36
N VAL A 100 -16.01 11.75 -1.20
CA VAL A 100 -14.59 11.49 -0.92
C VAL A 100 -14.35 11.12 0.54
N VAL A 101 -15.07 11.74 1.48
CA VAL A 101 -14.86 11.53 2.93
C VAL A 101 -15.81 10.51 3.54
N SER A 102 -16.83 10.06 2.80
CA SER A 102 -17.79 9.05 3.25
C SER A 102 -17.10 7.73 3.56
N THR A 103 -17.53 7.13 4.66
CA THR A 103 -17.17 5.77 5.09
C THR A 103 -18.31 4.78 4.86
N ASP A 104 -19.41 5.22 4.24
CA ASP A 104 -20.57 4.39 3.98
C ASP A 104 -20.28 3.43 2.83
N LEU A 105 -20.73 2.18 2.99
CA LEU A 105 -20.52 1.12 2.02
C LEU A 105 -21.82 0.82 1.28
N THR A 106 -21.77 0.92 -0.04
CA THR A 106 -22.85 0.42 -0.90
C THR A 106 -22.90 -1.11 -0.88
N SER A 107 -24.06 -1.70 -1.21
CA SER A 107 -24.20 -3.17 -1.28
C SER A 107 -23.17 -3.82 -2.21
N LYS A 108 -22.80 -3.16 -3.31
CA LYS A 108 -21.76 -3.63 -4.24
C LYS A 108 -20.38 -3.64 -3.57
N GLN A 109 -20.03 -2.59 -2.83
CA GLN A 109 -18.76 -2.52 -2.11
C GLN A 109 -18.69 -3.55 -0.98
N ILE A 110 -19.79 -3.78 -0.26
CA ILE A 110 -19.88 -4.84 0.76
C ILE A 110 -19.59 -6.20 0.11
N CYS A 111 -20.25 -6.51 -1.01
CA CYS A 111 -20.01 -7.74 -1.77
C CYS A 111 -18.52 -7.86 -2.17
N CYS A 112 -17.90 -6.81 -2.72
CA CYS A 112 -16.48 -6.81 -3.06
C CYS A 112 -15.54 -7.09 -1.87
N ILE A 113 -15.90 -6.63 -0.67
CA ILE A 113 -15.14 -6.91 0.55
C ILE A 113 -15.34 -8.36 0.97
N THR A 114 -16.58 -8.82 1.09
CA THR A 114 -16.90 -10.13 1.68
C THR A 114 -16.63 -11.30 0.75
N GLU A 115 -16.66 -11.09 -0.56
CA GLU A 115 -16.47 -12.13 -1.58
C GLU A 115 -15.08 -11.99 -2.21
N PRO A 116 -14.12 -12.87 -1.86
CA PRO A 116 -12.80 -12.84 -2.45
C PRO A 116 -12.82 -13.36 -3.88
N THR A 117 -11.94 -12.79 -4.71
CA THR A 117 -11.78 -13.22 -6.11
C THR A 117 -11.06 -14.57 -6.22
N GLN A 118 -10.34 -14.98 -5.18
CA GLN A 118 -9.59 -16.23 -5.12
C GLN A 118 -9.74 -16.89 -3.75
N THR A 119 -9.71 -18.22 -3.74
CA THR A 119 -9.73 -19.05 -2.53
C THR A 119 -8.52 -19.97 -2.50
N PHE A 120 -8.00 -20.21 -1.29
CA PHE A 120 -6.74 -20.90 -1.03
C PHE A 120 -6.95 -22.08 -0.08
N PRO A 121 -7.73 -23.11 -0.48
CA PRO A 121 -8.11 -24.23 0.39
C PRO A 121 -6.94 -25.12 0.83
N ARG A 122 -5.77 -24.99 0.20
CA ARG A 122 -4.55 -25.74 0.55
C ARG A 122 -3.65 -25.01 1.54
N GLN A 123 -3.87 -23.72 1.78
CA GLN A 123 -3.06 -22.94 2.72
C GLN A 123 -3.53 -23.22 4.16
N LYS A 124 -2.80 -24.10 4.85
CA LYS A 124 -3.12 -24.56 6.22
C LYS A 124 -2.67 -23.57 7.31
N ALA A 125 -1.66 -22.76 7.02
CA ALA A 125 -1.15 -21.74 7.92
C ALA A 125 -1.33 -20.35 7.30
N VAL A 126 -1.97 -19.44 8.04
CA VAL A 126 -2.23 -18.05 7.60
C VAL A 126 -1.49 -17.09 8.53
N LEU A 127 -0.59 -16.28 7.96
CA LEU A 127 0.16 -15.26 8.68
C LEU A 127 -0.15 -13.90 8.05
N ALA A 128 -0.66 -12.95 8.83
CA ALA A 128 -0.92 -11.60 8.38
C ALA A 128 -0.77 -10.63 9.57
N VAL A 129 0.42 -10.03 9.69
CA VAL A 129 0.75 -9.14 10.81
C VAL A 129 0.95 -7.69 10.37
N HIS A 130 0.65 -7.38 9.10
CA HIS A 130 0.73 -6.04 8.56
C HIS A 130 -0.32 -5.86 7.46
N TRP A 131 -1.47 -5.32 7.86
CA TRP A 131 -2.60 -5.02 6.99
C TRP A 131 -3.51 -4.00 7.67
N HIS A 132 -4.19 -3.19 6.85
CA HIS A 132 -4.94 -2.01 7.25
C HIS A 132 -6.43 -2.19 6.95
N PRO A 133 -7.27 -2.33 8.00
CA PRO A 133 -8.73 -2.32 7.83
C PRO A 133 -9.25 -1.01 7.24
N GLU A 134 -8.58 0.11 7.54
CA GLU A 134 -9.06 1.47 7.26
C GLU A 134 -10.48 1.66 7.83
N PHE A 135 -11.43 2.12 7.04
CA PHE A 135 -12.82 2.33 7.48
C PHE A 135 -13.70 1.09 7.34
N ILE A 136 -13.14 -0.05 6.89
CA ILE A 136 -13.93 -1.25 6.63
C ILE A 136 -14.16 -2.02 7.94
N PRO A 137 -15.42 -2.37 8.29
CA PRO A 137 -15.71 -3.14 9.49
C PRO A 137 -15.00 -4.50 9.50
N ILE A 138 -14.37 -4.82 10.63
CA ILE A 138 -13.59 -6.05 10.82
C ILE A 138 -14.43 -7.31 10.57
N GLU A 139 -15.73 -7.28 10.88
CA GLU A 139 -16.64 -8.41 10.69
C GLU A 139 -16.82 -8.77 9.21
N MET A 140 -16.74 -7.78 8.31
CA MET A 140 -16.79 -8.02 6.86
C MET A 140 -15.49 -8.64 6.37
N ILE A 141 -14.36 -8.18 6.92
CA ILE A 141 -13.04 -8.71 6.61
C ILE A 141 -12.90 -10.15 7.13
N ASP A 142 -13.45 -10.45 8.31
CA ASP A 142 -13.47 -11.81 8.88
C ASP A 142 -14.16 -12.80 7.94
N LYS A 143 -15.35 -12.44 7.42
CA LYS A 143 -16.05 -13.25 6.41
C LYS A 143 -15.19 -13.51 5.17
N ARG A 144 -14.45 -12.50 4.70
CA ARG A 144 -13.53 -12.66 3.57
C ARG A 144 -12.43 -13.67 3.90
N ILE A 145 -11.78 -13.53 5.06
CA ILE A 145 -10.70 -14.44 5.52
C ILE A 145 -11.22 -15.88 5.60
N GLU A 146 -12.43 -16.08 6.13
CA GLU A 146 -13.06 -17.40 6.20
C GLU A 146 -13.29 -18.04 4.83
N GLN A 147 -13.76 -17.25 3.86
CA GLN A 147 -13.96 -17.71 2.48
C GLN A 147 -12.64 -17.95 1.74
N MET A 148 -11.63 -17.10 1.97
CA MET A 148 -10.30 -17.24 1.37
C MET A 148 -9.58 -18.49 1.87
N PHE A 149 -9.69 -18.83 3.15
CA PHE A 149 -8.92 -19.90 3.78
C PHE A 149 -9.83 -20.87 4.54
N PRO A 150 -10.65 -21.66 3.83
CA PRO A 150 -11.70 -22.49 4.45
C PRO A 150 -11.15 -23.65 5.29
N ASN A 151 -9.93 -24.10 5.02
CA ASN A 151 -9.33 -25.27 5.67
C ASN A 151 -8.10 -24.94 6.53
N ARG A 152 -7.95 -23.68 6.94
CA ARG A 152 -6.80 -23.25 7.77
C ARG A 152 -6.83 -23.93 9.14
N GLU A 153 -5.67 -24.31 9.63
CA GLU A 153 -5.48 -25.00 10.91
C GLU A 153 -4.68 -24.14 11.89
N LYS A 154 -3.77 -23.30 11.36
CA LYS A 154 -3.00 -22.32 12.14
C LYS A 154 -3.19 -20.94 11.56
N GLU A 155 -3.36 -19.95 12.43
CA GLU A 155 -3.42 -18.55 12.01
C GLU A 155 -2.74 -17.62 13.02
N LEU A 156 -2.11 -16.56 12.52
CA LEU A 156 -1.79 -15.36 13.26
C LEU A 156 -2.12 -14.17 12.38
N ILE A 157 -3.23 -13.52 12.68
CA ILE A 157 -3.76 -12.40 11.93
C ILE A 157 -3.91 -11.25 12.93
N ILE A 158 -3.18 -10.17 12.72
CA ILE A 158 -3.19 -9.00 13.62
C ILE A 158 -3.35 -7.75 12.76
N PRO A 159 -4.47 -7.00 12.88
CA PRO A 159 -4.67 -5.77 12.15
C PRO A 159 -3.72 -4.70 12.66
N THR A 160 -3.27 -3.86 11.74
CA THR A 160 -2.45 -2.69 12.05
C THR A 160 -3.11 -1.49 11.41
N GLN A 161 -3.24 -0.38 12.14
CA GLN A 161 -3.69 0.88 11.58
C GLN A 161 -2.72 1.97 12.01
N HIS A 162 -2.49 2.96 11.14
CA HIS A 162 -1.59 4.06 11.46
C HIS A 162 -2.05 4.82 12.72
N ASN A 163 -1.27 4.68 13.78
CA ASN A 163 -1.43 5.34 15.07
C ASN A 163 -2.80 5.07 15.74
N GLU A 164 -3.40 3.93 15.47
CA GLU A 164 -4.65 3.48 16.08
C GLU A 164 -4.58 1.99 16.41
N ILE A 165 -4.92 1.63 17.65
CA ILE A 165 -4.92 0.24 18.10
C ILE A 165 -6.17 -0.45 17.58
N MET A 166 -5.98 -1.43 16.69
CA MET A 166 -7.03 -2.29 16.17
C MET A 166 -6.97 -3.67 16.82
N SER A 167 -8.10 -4.33 16.98
CA SER A 167 -8.16 -5.66 17.61
C SER A 167 -8.87 -6.68 16.72
N TYR A 168 -8.35 -7.90 16.71
CA TYR A 168 -8.94 -9.05 16.01
C TYR A 168 -8.53 -10.35 16.71
N LYS A 169 -9.53 -11.20 17.01
CA LYS A 169 -9.36 -12.57 17.54
C LYS A 169 -8.21 -12.74 18.55
N GLY A 170 -8.28 -11.99 19.65
CA GLY A 170 -7.37 -12.11 20.80
C GLY A 170 -6.05 -11.31 20.70
N PHE A 171 -5.78 -10.67 19.56
CA PHE A 171 -4.61 -9.83 19.37
C PHE A 171 -4.97 -8.42 18.93
N SER A 172 -4.18 -7.45 19.39
CA SER A 172 -4.27 -6.06 18.95
C SER A 172 -3.00 -5.67 18.21
N GLY A 173 -3.12 -4.75 17.25
CA GLY A 173 -1.97 -4.21 16.54
C GLY A 173 -2.11 -2.74 16.18
N VAL A 174 -0.97 -2.09 15.97
CA VAL A 174 -0.88 -0.70 15.52
C VAL A 174 0.41 -0.50 14.73
N GLU A 175 0.35 0.32 13.68
CA GLU A 175 1.54 0.82 13.00
C GLU A 175 1.85 2.24 13.50
N VAL A 176 3.03 2.42 14.09
CA VAL A 176 3.43 3.69 14.72
C VAL A 176 4.53 4.34 13.92
N ASP A 177 4.45 5.65 13.76
CA ASP A 177 5.51 6.46 13.18
C ASP A 177 6.41 7.03 14.26
N CYS A 178 7.70 6.77 14.11
CA CYS A 178 8.73 7.11 15.06
C CYS A 178 9.81 7.97 14.41
N TRP A 179 10.53 8.73 15.21
CA TRP A 179 11.77 9.36 14.78
C TRP A 179 12.99 8.53 15.22
N SER A 180 13.90 8.31 14.28
CA SER A 180 15.21 7.73 14.54
C SER A 180 16.25 8.82 14.62
N ARG A 181 16.71 9.12 15.84
CA ARG A 181 17.73 10.14 16.08
C ARG A 181 19.07 9.81 15.41
N GLY A 182 19.48 8.54 15.40
CA GLY A 182 20.77 8.11 14.85
C GLY A 182 20.89 8.34 13.34
N PHE A 183 19.78 8.28 12.62
CA PHE A 183 19.74 8.41 11.16
C PHE A 183 18.98 9.66 10.70
N ASN A 184 18.45 10.44 11.64
CA ASN A 184 17.61 11.59 11.41
C ASN A 184 16.50 11.35 10.37
N GLN A 185 15.78 10.26 10.55
CA GLN A 185 14.73 9.85 9.62
C GLN A 185 13.50 9.30 10.35
N LYS A 186 12.38 9.29 9.65
CA LYS A 186 11.17 8.61 10.10
C LYS A 186 11.33 7.10 9.93
N ILE A 187 10.99 6.33 10.96
CA ILE A 187 10.90 4.87 10.94
C ILE A 187 9.49 4.48 11.35
N GLN A 188 9.00 3.33 10.89
CA GLN A 188 7.72 2.79 11.30
C GLN A 188 7.94 1.51 12.11
N LEU A 189 7.06 1.26 13.07
CA LEU A 189 7.06 0.03 13.87
C LEU A 189 5.65 -0.57 13.85
N LEU A 190 5.56 -1.89 13.73
CA LEU A 190 4.35 -2.63 14.02
C LEU A 190 4.45 -3.12 15.46
N LEU A 191 3.49 -2.72 16.29
CA LEU A 191 3.39 -3.16 17.67
C LEU A 191 2.22 -4.12 17.78
N HIS A 192 2.46 -5.31 18.32
CA HIS A 192 1.47 -6.37 18.44
C HIS A 192 1.32 -6.84 19.88
N PHE A 193 0.09 -6.98 20.35
CA PHE A 193 -0.23 -7.23 21.74
C PHE A 193 -1.27 -8.34 21.86
N LYS A 194 -1.34 -8.95 23.04
CA LYS A 194 -2.61 -9.54 23.49
C LYS A 194 -3.63 -8.45 23.72
N ASN A 195 -4.91 -8.74 23.43
CA ASN A 195 -6.00 -7.78 23.63
C ASN A 195 -6.08 -7.26 25.07
N GLU A 196 -5.71 -8.08 26.05
CA GLU A 196 -5.74 -7.71 27.46
C GLU A 196 -4.69 -6.63 27.79
N SER A 197 -3.52 -6.70 27.17
CA SER A 197 -2.39 -5.80 27.43
C SER A 197 -2.69 -4.36 26.98
N THR A 198 -3.56 -4.16 25.98
CA THR A 198 -3.90 -2.82 25.47
C THR A 198 -4.95 -2.07 26.31
N LYS A 199 -5.62 -2.75 27.25
CA LYS A 199 -6.65 -2.12 28.09
C LYS A 199 -6.06 -0.99 28.93
N ASN A 200 -4.88 -1.21 29.51
CA ASN A 200 -4.20 -0.28 30.43
C ASN A 200 -3.06 0.51 29.77
N ALA A 201 -2.95 0.47 28.44
CA ALA A 201 -1.90 1.12 27.67
C ALA A 201 -2.14 2.65 27.52
N HIS A 202 -2.28 3.36 28.65
CA HIS A 202 -2.63 4.78 28.67
C HIS A 202 -1.57 5.64 27.98
N MET A 203 -0.30 5.47 28.36
CA MET A 203 0.80 6.23 27.79
C MET A 203 0.95 5.95 26.30
N LEU A 204 0.97 4.68 25.89
CA LEU A 204 0.94 4.33 24.46
C LEU A 204 -0.21 5.01 23.72
N LYS A 205 -1.45 4.95 24.23
CA LYS A 205 -2.62 5.58 23.58
C LYS A 205 -2.44 7.10 23.42
N ASP A 206 -1.86 7.77 24.41
CA ASP A 206 -1.55 9.20 24.32
C ASP A 206 -0.46 9.48 23.28
N MET A 207 0.59 8.64 23.21
CA MET A 207 1.64 8.74 22.20
C MET A 207 1.08 8.57 20.77
N LEU A 208 0.19 7.61 20.59
CA LEU A 208 -0.50 7.35 19.33
C LEU A 208 -1.41 8.52 18.95
N ALA A 209 -2.21 9.03 19.89
CA ALA A 209 -3.09 10.17 19.66
C ALA A 209 -2.32 11.45 19.28
N HIS A 210 -1.19 11.70 19.94
CA HIS A 210 -0.29 12.79 19.60
C HIS A 210 0.24 12.64 18.16
N THR A 211 0.76 11.46 17.83
CA THR A 211 1.31 11.16 16.49
C THR A 211 0.24 11.25 15.41
N PHE A 212 -0.96 10.74 15.68
CA PHE A 212 -2.12 10.84 14.79
C PHE A 212 -2.48 12.31 14.52
N LYS A 213 -2.61 13.13 15.58
CA LYS A 213 -2.92 14.56 15.45
C LYS A 213 -1.85 15.29 14.65
N TYR A 214 -0.57 15.01 14.93
CA TYR A 214 0.53 15.60 14.19
C TYR A 214 0.49 15.17 12.71
N ARG A 215 0.28 13.90 12.41
CA ARG A 215 0.13 13.44 11.02
C ARG A 215 -1.02 14.09 10.27
N SER A 216 -2.15 14.28 10.93
CA SER A 216 -3.31 14.95 10.34
C SER A 216 -3.03 16.43 10.05
N SER A 217 -2.11 17.08 10.78
CA SER A 217 -1.70 18.47 10.51
C SER A 217 -1.03 18.64 9.14
N GLN A 218 -0.41 17.58 8.60
CA GLN A 218 0.22 17.61 7.28
C GLN A 218 -0.76 17.94 6.16
N LEU A 219 -2.03 17.52 6.27
CA LEU A 219 -3.05 17.91 5.28
C LEU A 219 -3.28 19.42 5.28
N PHE A 220 -3.37 20.02 6.47
CA PHE A 220 -3.58 21.46 6.61
C PHE A 220 -2.35 22.24 6.13
N GLU A 221 -1.13 21.79 6.45
CA GLU A 221 0.08 22.42 5.89
C GLU A 221 0.15 22.29 4.36
N PHE A 222 -0.35 21.17 3.82
CA PHE A 222 -0.41 20.96 2.38
C PHE A 222 -1.44 21.87 1.69
N ILE A 223 -2.62 22.05 2.30
CA ILE A 223 -3.62 23.02 1.85
C ILE A 223 -3.07 24.44 1.94
N ASP A 224 -2.50 24.81 3.08
CA ASP A 224 -1.93 26.13 3.34
C ASP A 224 -0.84 26.50 2.35
N THR A 225 0.06 25.55 2.03
CA THR A 225 1.11 25.76 1.03
C THR A 225 0.54 26.17 -0.34
N ILE A 226 -0.68 25.74 -0.66
CA ILE A 226 -1.36 26.03 -1.92
C ILE A 226 -2.18 27.32 -1.83
N THR A 227 -2.89 27.54 -0.72
CA THR A 227 -3.87 28.64 -0.58
C THR A 227 -3.28 29.92 0.02
N LYS A 228 -2.13 29.84 0.71
CA LYS A 228 -1.45 30.94 1.41
C LYS A 228 -0.07 31.23 0.76
N PRO A 229 0.57 32.39 1.00
CA PRO A 229 1.79 32.79 0.30
C PRO A 229 3.02 31.98 0.75
N HIS A 230 3.19 30.80 0.16
CA HIS A 230 4.41 29.98 0.23
C HIS A 230 5.03 29.87 -1.17
N GLU A 231 5.39 31.03 -1.75
CA GLU A 231 5.81 31.15 -3.15
C GLU A 231 6.99 30.23 -3.50
N GLU A 232 7.98 30.11 -2.62
CA GLU A 232 9.16 29.25 -2.85
C GLU A 232 8.79 27.77 -3.08
N ARG A 233 7.88 27.20 -2.28
CA ARG A 233 7.44 25.80 -2.42
C ARG A 233 6.64 25.60 -3.71
N ILE A 234 5.79 26.57 -4.05
CA ILE A 234 4.98 26.54 -5.28
C ILE A 234 5.86 26.69 -6.52
N GLU A 235 6.83 27.60 -6.51
CA GLU A 235 7.79 27.78 -7.60
C GLU A 235 8.66 26.54 -7.80
N ALA A 236 9.16 25.94 -6.72
CA ALA A 236 9.93 24.71 -6.78
C ALA A 236 9.11 23.57 -7.42
N ALA A 237 7.86 23.38 -6.97
CA ALA A 237 6.97 22.37 -7.54
C ALA A 237 6.60 22.66 -9.00
N ALA A 238 6.37 23.93 -9.36
CA ALA A 238 6.06 24.34 -10.72
C ALA A 238 7.24 24.09 -11.66
N LYS A 239 8.47 24.43 -11.23
CA LYS A 239 9.70 24.17 -11.97
C LYS A 239 9.94 22.67 -12.18
N GLN A 240 9.67 21.85 -11.17
CA GLN A 240 9.80 20.39 -11.26
C GLN A 240 8.82 19.76 -12.26
N THR A 241 7.62 20.32 -12.40
CA THR A 241 6.51 19.69 -13.14
C THR A 241 6.14 20.37 -14.45
N GLY A 242 6.68 21.57 -14.72
CA GLY A 242 6.27 22.40 -15.85
C GLY A 242 4.85 22.95 -15.70
N ALA A 243 4.35 23.10 -14.47
CA ALA A 243 3.05 23.71 -14.22
C ALA A 243 3.08 25.20 -14.58
N ASN A 244 2.13 25.63 -15.41
CA ASN A 244 1.95 27.04 -15.77
C ASN A 244 1.00 27.75 -14.77
N SER A 245 0.91 29.08 -14.88
CA SER A 245 0.04 29.91 -14.04
C SER A 245 -1.41 29.43 -14.02
N ASP A 246 -1.93 28.97 -15.16
CA ASP A 246 -3.33 28.55 -15.27
C ASP A 246 -3.58 27.25 -14.52
N LEU A 247 -2.66 26.28 -14.59
CA LEU A 247 -2.74 25.04 -13.82
C LEU A 247 -2.62 25.31 -12.32
N ILE A 248 -1.68 26.19 -11.93
CA ILE A 248 -1.49 26.55 -10.52
C ILE A 248 -2.77 27.21 -9.99
N ARG A 249 -3.32 28.18 -10.72
CA ARG A 249 -4.57 28.86 -10.35
C ARG A 249 -5.76 27.90 -10.30
N PHE A 250 -5.86 26.96 -11.24
CA PHE A 250 -6.86 25.89 -11.22
C PHE A 250 -6.79 25.09 -9.92
N VAL A 251 -5.59 24.64 -9.54
CA VAL A 251 -5.36 23.87 -8.32
C VAL A 251 -5.70 24.71 -7.08
N GLN A 252 -5.26 25.96 -7.03
CA GLN A 252 -5.51 26.86 -5.91
C GLN A 252 -7.01 27.09 -5.65
N ILE A 253 -7.80 27.31 -6.71
CA ILE A 253 -9.25 27.50 -6.58
C ILE A 253 -9.90 26.25 -5.97
N HIS A 254 -9.61 25.06 -6.49
CA HIS A 254 -10.22 23.83 -5.98
C HIS A 254 -9.73 23.49 -4.57
N VAL A 255 -8.46 23.72 -4.24
CA VAL A 255 -7.94 23.47 -2.90
C VAL A 255 -8.54 24.45 -1.88
N ALA A 256 -8.72 25.73 -2.23
CA ALA A 256 -9.41 26.70 -1.38
C ALA A 256 -10.87 26.31 -1.09
N LYS A 257 -11.58 25.75 -2.07
CA LYS A 257 -12.92 25.19 -1.86
C LYS A 257 -12.90 24.00 -0.91
N ILE A 258 -11.92 23.11 -1.05
CA ILE A 258 -11.77 21.95 -0.16
C ILE A 258 -11.44 22.41 1.26
N GLU A 259 -10.58 23.43 1.44
CA GLU A 259 -10.31 24.07 2.74
C GLU A 259 -11.61 24.55 3.39
N GLN A 260 -12.40 25.35 2.65
CA GLN A 260 -13.70 25.83 3.13
C GLN A 260 -14.67 24.70 3.50
N LEU A 261 -14.73 23.64 2.68
CA LEU A 261 -15.58 22.48 2.93
C LEU A 261 -15.14 21.69 4.18
N ILE A 262 -13.84 21.55 4.41
CA ILE A 262 -13.29 20.93 5.63
C ILE A 262 -13.66 21.79 6.85
N ASP A 263 -13.41 23.09 6.81
CA ASP A 263 -13.67 23.99 7.94
C ASP A 263 -15.15 24.00 8.35
N GLN A 264 -16.06 23.99 7.37
CA GLN A 264 -17.50 23.98 7.61
C GLN A 264 -18.02 22.64 8.17
N ASN A 265 -17.31 21.53 7.93
CA ASN A 265 -17.79 20.17 8.21
C ASN A 265 -16.86 19.38 9.14
N LEU A 266 -15.89 20.04 9.77
CA LEU A 266 -14.86 19.37 10.57
C LEU A 266 -15.44 18.51 11.70
N SER A 267 -16.59 18.93 12.26
CA SER A 267 -17.30 18.20 13.32
C SER A 267 -18.18 17.05 12.82
N SER A 268 -18.50 16.99 11.53
CA SER A 268 -19.40 15.99 10.94
C SER A 268 -18.67 14.90 10.14
N ILE A 269 -17.43 15.16 9.71
CA ILE A 269 -16.62 14.18 8.98
C ILE A 269 -15.84 13.24 9.92
N PRO A 270 -15.64 11.97 9.56
CA PRO A 270 -14.79 11.07 10.33
C PRO A 270 -13.34 11.57 10.40
N ALA A 271 -12.74 11.59 11.58
CA ALA A 271 -11.35 12.05 11.77
C ALA A 271 -10.35 11.29 10.88
N GLN A 272 -10.56 9.99 10.67
CA GLN A 272 -9.75 9.15 9.80
C GLN A 272 -9.78 9.53 8.31
N SER A 273 -10.77 10.30 7.88
CA SER A 273 -10.89 10.81 6.50
C SER A 273 -10.02 12.04 6.26
N ILE A 274 -9.55 12.72 7.33
CA ILE A 274 -8.70 13.92 7.26
C ILE A 274 -7.26 13.53 6.95
N LYS A 275 -6.99 13.24 5.67
CA LYS A 275 -5.68 12.82 5.16
C LYS A 275 -5.40 13.46 3.81
N ASN A 276 -4.12 13.51 3.42
CA ASN A 276 -3.68 13.97 2.10
C ASN A 276 -4.41 13.33 0.89
N LYS A 277 -5.01 12.14 1.08
CA LYS A 277 -5.78 11.44 0.05
C LYS A 277 -7.06 12.20 -0.35
N VAL A 278 -7.58 13.10 0.51
CA VAL A 278 -8.75 13.95 0.20
C VAL A 278 -8.51 14.77 -1.07
N LEU A 279 -7.38 15.50 -1.16
CA LEU A 279 -7.08 16.32 -2.34
C LEU A 279 -6.99 15.45 -3.59
N ARG A 280 -6.22 14.36 -3.56
CA ARG A 280 -6.07 13.46 -4.71
C ARG A 280 -7.43 12.92 -5.18
N ASN A 281 -8.20 12.35 -4.26
CA ASN A 281 -9.49 11.76 -4.59
C ASN A 281 -10.48 12.80 -5.10
N PHE A 282 -10.54 14.00 -4.51
CA PHE A 282 -11.39 15.10 -4.98
C PHE A 282 -11.06 15.45 -6.44
N PHE A 283 -9.79 15.60 -6.79
CA PHE A 283 -9.37 15.87 -8.16
C PHE A 283 -9.69 14.71 -9.12
N ASP A 284 -9.66 13.45 -8.67
CA ASP A 284 -10.11 12.32 -9.50
C ASP A 284 -11.61 12.41 -9.86
N PHE A 285 -12.46 12.95 -8.98
CA PHE A 285 -13.87 13.18 -9.27
C PHE A 285 -14.10 14.33 -10.27
N LEU A 286 -13.10 15.19 -10.50
CA LEU A 286 -13.17 16.27 -11.48
C LEU A 286 -12.92 15.79 -12.93
N ARG A 287 -12.44 14.55 -13.12
CA ARG A 287 -12.11 13.98 -14.45
C ARG A 287 -13.25 14.02 -15.46
N PRO A 288 -14.52 13.67 -15.12
CA PRO A 288 -15.62 13.73 -16.09
C PRO A 288 -15.84 15.13 -16.68
N ARG A 289 -15.57 16.17 -15.89
CA ARG A 289 -15.75 17.57 -16.28
C ARG A 289 -14.54 18.14 -17.00
N TYR A 290 -13.32 17.87 -16.51
CA TYR A 290 -12.11 18.55 -16.98
C TYR A 290 -11.18 17.69 -17.84
N GLY A 291 -11.46 16.38 -17.92
CA GLY A 291 -10.68 15.40 -18.68
C GLY A 291 -9.42 14.93 -17.96
N ASP A 292 -8.97 13.71 -18.32
CA ASP A 292 -7.87 13.04 -17.63
C ASP A 292 -6.55 13.81 -17.70
N GLN A 293 -6.20 14.35 -18.87
CA GLN A 293 -4.92 15.02 -19.09
C GLN A 293 -4.72 16.22 -18.15
N LEU A 294 -5.75 17.03 -17.91
CA LEU A 294 -5.66 18.17 -17.02
C LEU A 294 -5.54 17.72 -15.57
N ILE A 295 -6.34 16.73 -15.16
CA ILE A 295 -6.31 16.18 -13.81
C ILE A 295 -4.97 15.50 -13.52
N ASP A 296 -4.39 14.76 -14.46
CA ASP A 296 -3.09 14.11 -14.29
C ASP A 296 -1.97 15.14 -14.07
N ARG A 297 -2.00 16.26 -14.81
CA ARG A 297 -1.08 17.38 -14.59
C ARG A 297 -1.28 18.03 -13.22
N ALA A 298 -2.54 18.25 -12.83
CA ALA A 298 -2.87 18.80 -11.51
C ALA A 298 -2.39 17.88 -10.38
N GLN A 299 -2.60 16.57 -10.48
CA GLN A 299 -2.14 15.60 -9.50
C GLN A 299 -0.62 15.46 -9.46
N THR A 300 0.06 15.57 -10.60
CA THR A 300 1.52 15.61 -10.67
C THR A 300 2.06 16.83 -9.93
N PHE A 301 1.47 18.01 -10.16
CA PHE A 301 1.80 19.23 -9.44
C PHE A 301 1.53 19.12 -7.93
N LEU A 302 0.34 18.66 -7.53
CA LEU A 302 -0.01 18.39 -6.14
C LEU A 302 0.98 17.42 -5.47
N THR A 303 1.43 16.39 -6.19
CA THR A 303 2.42 15.44 -5.68
C THR A 303 3.76 16.11 -5.43
N ALA A 304 4.21 17.00 -6.32
CA ALA A 304 5.44 17.76 -6.14
C ALA A 304 5.32 18.73 -4.93
N VAL A 305 4.20 19.45 -4.80
CA VAL A 305 3.97 20.32 -3.63
C VAL A 305 3.98 19.51 -2.32
N LYS A 306 3.32 18.35 -2.30
CA LYS A 306 3.33 17.43 -1.14
C LYS A 306 4.74 16.96 -0.78
N GLN A 307 5.62 16.77 -1.76
CA GLN A 307 7.03 16.41 -1.49
C GLN A 307 7.76 17.55 -0.78
N GLN A 308 7.53 18.81 -1.17
CA GLN A 308 8.09 19.97 -0.48
C GLN A 308 7.60 20.06 0.97
N VAL A 309 6.28 19.93 1.18
CA VAL A 309 5.68 19.92 2.52
C VAL A 309 6.29 18.81 3.39
N LYS A 310 6.47 17.62 2.83
CA LYS A 310 7.08 16.49 3.55
C LYS A 310 8.54 16.70 3.92
N ALA A 311 9.30 17.42 3.10
CA ALA A 311 10.71 17.68 3.35
C ALA A 311 10.90 18.61 4.57
N ASP A 312 9.97 19.55 4.76
CA ASP A 312 10.00 20.51 5.87
C ASP A 312 9.22 20.05 7.11
N PHE A 313 8.53 18.91 7.02
CA PHE A 313 7.72 18.37 8.10
C PHE A 313 8.63 17.85 9.23
N SER A 314 8.71 18.62 10.32
CA SER A 314 9.65 18.36 11.42
C SER A 314 9.50 16.96 12.02
N LEU A 315 10.62 16.23 12.07
CA LEU A 315 10.64 14.92 12.70
C LEU A 315 10.61 14.99 14.24
N GLU A 316 10.84 16.16 14.82
CA GLU A 316 10.99 16.36 16.27
C GLU A 316 9.69 16.13 17.05
N TYR A 317 8.54 16.16 16.37
CA TYR A 317 7.24 15.90 16.98
C TYR A 317 6.87 14.40 17.01
N PHE A 318 7.63 13.53 16.36
CA PHE A 318 7.47 12.09 16.55
C PHE A 318 8.24 11.64 17.79
N PHE A 319 7.65 10.71 18.55
CA PHE A 319 8.38 10.04 19.63
C PHE A 319 9.59 9.30 19.09
N ARG A 320 10.65 9.22 19.90
CA ARG A 320 11.85 8.48 19.50
C ARG A 320 11.51 7.00 19.39
N THR A 321 12.13 6.35 18.42
CA THR A 321 11.96 4.90 18.20
C THR A 321 12.23 4.10 19.48
N SER A 322 13.23 4.50 20.28
CA SER A 322 13.54 3.86 21.56
C SER A 322 12.45 4.06 22.62
N GLU A 323 11.83 5.23 22.69
CA GLU A 323 10.75 5.53 23.66
C GLU A 323 9.50 4.70 23.34
N VAL A 324 9.16 4.59 22.05
CA VAL A 324 8.06 3.74 21.59
C VAL A 324 8.33 2.26 21.87
N ILE A 325 9.56 1.79 21.63
CA ILE A 325 9.95 0.41 21.94
C ILE A 325 9.86 0.15 23.44
N GLU A 326 10.38 1.04 24.29
CA GLU A 326 10.35 0.89 25.75
C GLU A 326 8.90 0.78 26.27
N GLU A 327 8.03 1.71 25.86
CA GLU A 327 6.61 1.67 26.23
C GLU A 327 5.95 0.37 25.74
N ALA A 328 6.17 -0.02 24.49
CA ALA A 328 5.61 -1.23 23.92
C ALA A 328 6.10 -2.50 24.66
N ARG A 329 7.38 -2.57 25.03
CA ARG A 329 7.95 -3.68 25.79
C ARG A 329 7.37 -3.76 27.20
N SER A 330 7.08 -2.63 27.85
CA SER A 330 6.41 -2.61 29.16
C SER A 330 5.03 -3.28 29.13
N LEU A 331 4.40 -3.30 27.95
CA LEU A 331 3.10 -3.91 27.66
C LEU A 331 3.23 -5.32 27.02
N ASN A 332 4.43 -5.91 27.06
CA ASN A 332 4.75 -7.21 26.45
C ASN A 332 4.48 -7.29 24.94
N ALA A 333 4.65 -6.18 24.22
CA ALA A 333 4.46 -6.15 22.79
C ALA A 333 5.48 -7.04 22.06
N GLY A 334 5.01 -7.72 21.02
CA GLY A 334 5.83 -8.10 19.89
C GLY A 334 6.07 -6.89 19.00
N ILE A 335 7.30 -6.69 18.51
CA ILE A 335 7.68 -5.51 17.72
C ILE A 335 8.28 -5.96 16.39
N ILE A 336 7.74 -5.47 15.29
CA ILE A 336 8.24 -5.75 13.93
C ILE A 336 8.56 -4.44 13.23
N ILE A 337 9.60 -4.45 12.40
CA ILE A 337 9.89 -3.33 11.49
C ILE A 337 9.25 -3.62 10.13
N PRO A 338 8.21 -2.86 9.71
CA PRO A 338 7.56 -3.06 8.44
C PRO A 338 8.42 -2.55 7.28
N HIS A 339 8.34 -3.27 6.15
CA HIS A 339 9.06 -3.09 4.89
C HIS A 339 9.84 -1.77 4.74
N PRO A 340 11.03 -1.61 5.36
CA PRO A 340 11.62 -0.29 5.48
C PRO A 340 12.18 0.14 4.12
N GLU A 341 11.83 1.35 3.70
CA GLU A 341 12.29 1.94 2.43
C GLU A 341 13.83 1.99 2.38
N GLN A 342 14.45 2.25 3.54
CA GLN A 342 15.88 2.14 3.75
C GLN A 342 16.17 1.20 4.94
N PHE A 343 16.75 0.04 4.64
CA PHE A 343 16.93 -1.05 5.62
C PHE A 343 18.20 -0.89 6.48
N TRP A 344 19.23 -0.22 5.98
CA TRP A 344 20.51 -0.06 6.69
C TRP A 344 20.40 0.72 8.00
N PRO A 345 19.70 1.86 8.05
CA PRO A 345 19.45 2.57 9.29
C PRO A 345 18.86 1.68 10.38
N VAL A 346 17.87 0.88 10.00
CA VAL A 346 17.17 -0.03 10.90
C VAL A 346 18.12 -1.11 11.44
N LEU A 347 18.89 -1.76 10.58
CA LEU A 347 19.80 -2.82 10.99
C LEU A 347 20.94 -2.33 11.86
N LEU A 348 21.46 -1.14 11.57
CA LEU A 348 22.60 -0.57 12.28
C LEU A 348 22.19 0.05 13.62
N ALA A 349 20.91 0.35 13.82
CA ALA A 349 20.39 0.91 15.05
C ALA A 349 20.34 -0.10 16.22
N ASP A 350 20.42 -1.40 15.92
CA ASP A 350 20.33 -2.49 16.90
C ASP A 350 19.09 -2.37 17.81
N TYR A 351 17.94 -2.08 17.20
CA TYR A 351 16.67 -1.95 17.93
C TYR A 351 16.25 -3.29 18.56
N ASP A 352 15.73 -3.23 19.79
CA ASP A 352 15.08 -4.38 20.44
C ASP A 352 13.73 -4.70 19.78
N VAL A 353 13.79 -5.45 18.67
CA VAL A 353 12.63 -5.90 17.88
C VAL A 353 12.63 -7.41 17.73
N ASP A 354 11.46 -7.99 17.51
CA ASP A 354 11.29 -9.43 17.34
C ASP A 354 11.49 -9.91 15.91
N GLY A 355 11.34 -9.02 14.93
CA GLY A 355 11.56 -9.37 13.54
C GLY A 355 11.41 -8.21 12.58
N VAL A 356 11.59 -8.53 11.31
CA VAL A 356 11.63 -7.55 10.22
C VAL A 356 10.88 -8.09 9.02
N GLU A 357 10.13 -7.22 8.35
CA GLU A 357 9.56 -7.52 7.05
C GLU A 357 10.59 -7.34 5.95
N VAL A 358 10.87 -8.43 5.24
CA VAL A 358 11.91 -8.46 4.20
C VAL A 358 11.35 -8.47 2.79
N TRP A 359 10.04 -8.67 2.64
CA TRP A 359 9.42 -8.74 1.32
C TRP A 359 9.40 -7.36 0.65
N ASN A 360 10.05 -7.28 -0.51
CA ASN A 360 9.88 -6.17 -1.43
C ASN A 360 9.24 -6.67 -2.74
N PRO A 361 7.98 -6.31 -3.03
CA PRO A 361 7.28 -6.76 -4.23
C PRO A 361 7.88 -6.20 -5.52
N GLN A 362 8.70 -5.16 -5.46
CA GLN A 362 9.37 -4.55 -6.60
C GLN A 362 10.77 -5.17 -6.86
N SER A 363 11.32 -5.95 -5.93
CA SER A 363 12.67 -6.51 -6.06
C SER A 363 12.85 -7.82 -5.30
N GLN A 364 12.81 -8.94 -6.04
CA GLN A 364 13.17 -10.27 -5.51
C GLN A 364 14.61 -10.29 -5.01
N ARG A 365 15.55 -9.71 -5.77
CA ARG A 365 16.96 -9.60 -5.37
C ARG A 365 17.13 -8.89 -4.02
N TYR A 366 16.34 -7.85 -3.77
CA TYR A 366 16.38 -7.16 -2.49
C TYR A 366 15.80 -8.03 -1.37
N THR A 367 14.69 -8.73 -1.62
CA THR A 367 14.12 -9.70 -0.68
C THR A 367 15.14 -10.78 -0.29
N ASP A 368 15.81 -11.41 -1.27
CA ASP A 368 16.84 -12.42 -1.04
C ASP A 368 18.03 -11.86 -0.23
N PHE A 369 18.46 -10.65 -0.58
CA PHE A 369 19.52 -9.95 0.12
C PHE A 369 19.16 -9.75 1.60
N LEU A 370 17.96 -9.24 1.90
CA LEU A 370 17.51 -9.00 3.27
C LEU A 370 17.40 -10.31 4.08
N ILE A 371 16.88 -11.38 3.48
CA ILE A 371 16.87 -12.71 4.11
C ILE A 371 18.30 -13.14 4.49
N SER A 372 19.26 -12.95 3.58
CA SER A 372 20.66 -13.32 3.83
C SER A 372 21.28 -12.51 4.97
N VAL A 373 20.97 -11.21 5.06
CA VAL A 373 21.47 -10.32 6.11
C VAL A 373 20.90 -10.71 7.48
N ILE A 374 19.59 -10.91 7.59
CA ILE A 374 18.96 -11.32 8.85
C ILE A 374 19.51 -12.68 9.32
N ARG A 375 19.70 -13.62 8.40
CA ARG A 375 20.33 -14.91 8.71
C ARG A 375 21.75 -14.73 9.25
N ASP A 376 22.55 -13.87 8.64
CA ASP A 376 23.93 -13.67 9.05
C ASP A 376 24.03 -12.87 10.36
N LEU A 377 23.09 -11.97 10.64
CA LEU A 377 22.93 -11.32 11.96
C LEU A 377 22.59 -12.34 13.04
N ASN A 378 21.63 -13.23 12.79
CA ASN A 378 21.25 -14.28 13.74
C ASN A 378 22.39 -15.28 14.03
N LYS A 379 23.37 -15.44 13.13
CA LYS A 379 24.58 -16.26 13.38
C LYS A 379 25.62 -15.55 14.25
N LYS A 380 25.68 -14.23 14.21
CA LYS A 380 26.76 -13.43 14.82
C LYS A 380 26.64 -13.26 16.34
N GLN A 381 25.61 -13.84 16.97
CA GLN A 381 25.47 -13.93 18.43
C GLN A 381 25.75 -12.58 19.13
N HIS A 382 25.06 -11.51 18.72
CA HIS A 382 25.12 -10.22 19.41
C HIS A 382 23.82 -9.92 20.18
N HIS A 383 24.01 -9.58 21.45
CA HIS A 383 23.15 -8.91 22.46
C HIS A 383 21.73 -9.42 22.77
N SER A 384 21.05 -10.08 21.84
CA SER A 384 19.71 -10.63 22.04
C SER A 384 19.77 -12.15 22.12
N ASP A 385 19.25 -12.74 23.21
CA ASP A 385 19.04 -14.19 23.33
C ASP A 385 18.05 -14.74 22.28
N ARG A 386 17.41 -13.87 21.49
CA ARG A 386 16.34 -14.22 20.54
C ARG A 386 16.75 -13.86 19.11
N PRO A 387 16.68 -14.82 18.16
CA PRO A 387 16.92 -14.54 16.76
C PRO A 387 15.83 -13.61 16.20
N LEU A 388 16.16 -12.74 15.25
CA LEU A 388 15.18 -11.97 14.51
C LEU A 388 14.34 -12.89 13.62
N LEU A 389 13.01 -12.74 13.70
CA LEU A 389 12.07 -13.41 12.82
C LEU A 389 11.96 -12.68 11.47
N ILE A 390 11.73 -13.46 10.41
CA ILE A 390 11.50 -12.94 9.07
C ILE A 390 10.00 -12.94 8.78
N PHE A 391 9.48 -11.78 8.39
CA PHE A 391 8.10 -11.59 7.98
C PHE A 391 8.00 -11.17 6.51
N MET A 392 6.85 -11.46 5.90
CA MET A 392 6.52 -11.09 4.52
C MET A 392 5.24 -10.26 4.52
N GLY A 393 5.23 -9.10 5.16
CA GLY A 393 4.03 -8.26 5.31
C GLY A 393 3.31 -8.02 4.00
N ASP A 394 2.00 -8.26 3.98
CA ASP A 394 1.18 -8.10 2.78
C ASP A 394 0.76 -6.64 2.53
N ASP A 395 0.77 -5.80 3.59
CA ASP A 395 0.45 -4.37 3.54
C ASP A 395 -0.85 -4.12 2.74
N THR A 396 -1.83 -4.98 3.00
CA THR A 396 -3.15 -4.94 2.36
C THR A 396 -3.95 -3.77 2.91
N HIS A 397 -4.52 -2.94 2.04
CA HIS A 397 -5.37 -1.80 2.42
C HIS A 397 -6.80 -2.00 1.91
N PHE A 398 -7.77 -2.16 2.81
CA PHE A 398 -9.14 -2.55 2.42
C PHE A 398 -9.96 -1.46 1.75
N GLY A 399 -9.71 -0.20 2.07
CA GLY A 399 -10.33 0.95 1.42
C GLY A 399 -9.99 1.05 -0.07
N GLU A 400 -8.89 0.45 -0.53
CA GLU A 400 -8.59 0.37 -1.97
C GLU A 400 -9.55 -0.57 -2.71
N LYS A 401 -10.02 -1.65 -2.05
CA LYS A 401 -10.91 -2.65 -2.67
C LYS A 401 -12.31 -2.11 -2.98
N VAL A 402 -12.70 -1.01 -2.34
CA VAL A 402 -14.03 -0.38 -2.52
C VAL A 402 -14.00 0.83 -3.45
N ILE A 403 -12.83 1.25 -3.93
CA ILE A 403 -12.70 2.26 -4.98
C ILE A 403 -13.20 1.68 -6.29
N HIS A 404 -13.79 2.51 -7.16
CA HIS A 404 -14.21 2.06 -8.49
C HIS A 404 -13.02 1.48 -9.28
N PRO A 405 -13.16 0.33 -9.98
CA PRO A 405 -12.05 -0.33 -10.67
C PRO A 405 -11.21 0.60 -11.56
N ASP A 406 -11.84 1.49 -12.32
CA ASP A 406 -11.16 2.46 -13.20
C ASP A 406 -10.28 3.49 -12.45
N ARG A 407 -10.42 3.60 -11.14
CA ARG A 407 -9.67 4.52 -10.27
C ARG A 407 -8.80 3.80 -9.23
N GLN A 408 -8.82 2.47 -9.21
CA GLN A 408 -8.03 1.68 -8.27
C GLN A 408 -6.55 1.69 -8.67
N ASN A 409 -5.68 1.70 -7.67
CA ASN A 409 -4.32 1.22 -7.84
C ASN A 409 -4.36 -0.32 -7.89
N LEU A 410 -4.22 -0.89 -9.10
CA LEU A 410 -4.32 -2.34 -9.33
C LEU A 410 -3.37 -3.16 -8.45
N MET A 411 -2.14 -2.68 -8.24
CA MET A 411 -1.15 -3.38 -7.40
C MET A 411 -1.56 -3.41 -5.93
N LYS A 412 -2.17 -2.34 -5.42
CA LYS A 412 -2.69 -2.29 -4.04
C LYS A 412 -3.98 -3.10 -3.90
N ALA A 413 -4.89 -2.99 -4.87
CA ALA A 413 -6.15 -3.72 -4.88
C ALA A 413 -5.96 -5.24 -4.91
N ALA A 414 -4.91 -5.72 -5.60
CA ALA A 414 -4.57 -7.13 -5.73
C ALA A 414 -3.95 -7.77 -4.46
N ARG A 415 -3.48 -6.98 -3.50
CA ARG A 415 -2.94 -7.51 -2.23
C ARG A 415 -4.09 -8.08 -1.39
N GLU A 416 -3.84 -9.21 -0.75
CA GLU A 416 -4.83 -9.90 0.07
C GLU A 416 -4.23 -10.31 1.42
N ILE A 417 -5.06 -10.23 2.48
CA ILE A 417 -4.66 -10.64 3.83
C ILE A 417 -4.18 -12.09 3.79
N GLY A 418 -2.98 -12.31 4.31
CA GLY A 418 -2.42 -13.66 4.46
C GLY A 418 -1.95 -14.30 3.16
N ILE A 419 -2.01 -13.59 2.03
CA ILE A 419 -1.41 -14.01 0.77
C ILE A 419 -0.07 -13.33 0.60
N GLN A 420 0.96 -14.15 0.76
CA GLN A 420 2.34 -13.70 0.82
C GLN A 420 3.15 -14.58 -0.15
N PRO A 421 3.12 -14.26 -1.46
CA PRO A 421 3.73 -15.07 -2.52
C PRO A 421 5.18 -15.51 -2.27
N PRO A 422 6.05 -14.71 -1.60
CA PRO A 422 7.43 -15.13 -1.32
C PRO A 422 7.57 -16.45 -0.55
N TRP A 423 6.58 -16.84 0.28
CA TRP A 423 6.64 -18.13 0.97
C TRP A 423 6.53 -19.33 0.02
N ASP A 424 5.85 -19.13 -1.12
CA ASP A 424 5.53 -20.18 -2.09
C ASP A 424 6.41 -20.09 -3.36
N ASP A 425 7.21 -19.02 -3.50
CA ASP A 425 8.24 -18.89 -4.53
C ASP A 425 9.40 -19.88 -4.26
N LEU A 426 9.73 -20.74 -5.23
CA LEU A 426 10.73 -21.80 -5.03
C LEU A 426 12.13 -21.29 -4.68
N ASN A 427 12.54 -20.14 -5.19
CA ASN A 427 13.87 -19.59 -4.93
C ASN A 427 13.95 -19.02 -3.51
N ILE A 428 12.93 -18.27 -3.10
CA ILE A 428 12.83 -17.69 -1.75
C ILE A 428 12.59 -18.79 -0.72
N ALA A 429 11.67 -19.71 -0.99
CA ALA A 429 11.34 -20.84 -0.13
C ALA A 429 12.57 -21.70 0.18
N LYS A 430 13.45 -21.94 -0.82
CA LYS A 430 14.72 -22.64 -0.58
C LYS A 430 15.62 -21.91 0.41
N ALA A 431 15.76 -20.59 0.29
CA ALA A 431 16.56 -19.78 1.22
C ALA A 431 15.99 -19.79 2.65
N LEU A 432 14.66 -19.73 2.78
CA LEU A 432 13.95 -19.81 4.04
C LEU A 432 14.10 -21.19 4.70
N VAL A 433 13.90 -22.27 3.92
CA VAL A 433 14.06 -23.67 4.38
C VAL A 433 15.50 -23.94 4.84
N MET A 434 16.50 -23.49 4.10
CA MET A 434 17.92 -23.60 4.50
C MET A 434 18.22 -22.84 5.79
N SER A 435 17.42 -21.83 6.12
CA SER A 435 17.52 -21.05 7.36
C SER A 435 16.64 -21.60 8.48
N GLY A 436 15.94 -22.72 8.25
CA GLY A 436 15.02 -23.34 9.21
C GLY A 436 13.70 -22.58 9.42
N ILE A 437 13.44 -21.56 8.59
CA ILE A 437 12.31 -20.64 8.68
C ILE A 437 11.16 -21.18 7.81
N ASN A 438 9.98 -21.30 8.40
CA ASN A 438 8.73 -21.54 7.67
C ASN A 438 7.58 -20.80 8.35
N ARG A 439 6.46 -20.67 7.65
CA ARG A 439 5.31 -19.88 8.08
C ARG A 439 4.75 -20.35 9.42
N GLU A 440 4.62 -21.66 9.63
CA GLU A 440 4.09 -22.27 10.86
C GLU A 440 4.97 -21.96 12.07
N LYS A 441 6.29 -22.09 11.93
CA LYS A 441 7.24 -21.79 12.99
C LYS A 441 7.22 -20.30 13.35
N VAL A 442 7.17 -19.42 12.36
CA VAL A 442 7.06 -17.97 12.60
C VAL A 442 5.79 -17.65 13.36
N ILE A 443 4.66 -18.26 13.00
CA ILE A 443 3.39 -18.12 13.74
C ILE A 443 3.55 -18.55 15.19
N ASP A 444 4.05 -19.77 15.43
CA ASP A 444 4.15 -20.34 16.78
C ASP A 444 5.15 -19.54 17.65
N GLU A 445 6.31 -19.20 17.09
CA GLU A 445 7.36 -18.47 17.79
C GLU A 445 6.93 -17.03 18.10
N TYR A 446 6.31 -16.34 17.15
CA TYR A 446 5.88 -14.96 17.38
C TYR A 446 4.72 -14.86 18.37
N LYS A 447 3.77 -15.81 18.33
CA LYS A 447 2.73 -15.93 19.36
C LYS A 447 3.30 -16.11 20.76
N ASN A 448 4.41 -16.83 20.90
CA ASN A 448 5.07 -17.03 22.20
C ASN A 448 5.84 -15.78 22.67
N ARG A 449 6.23 -14.90 21.75
CA ARG A 449 6.90 -13.63 22.07
C ARG A 449 5.92 -12.56 22.54
N ILE A 450 4.72 -12.52 21.97
CA ILE A 450 3.62 -11.63 22.40
C ILE A 450 2.99 -12.23 23.67
N LYS A 451 3.28 -11.64 24.84
CA LYS A 451 2.84 -12.18 26.14
C LYS A 451 1.60 -11.48 26.69
#